data_AF-A0A1A9WWB0-F1
#
_entry.id   AF-A0A1A9WWB0-F1
#
_cell.length_a   1.000
_cell.length_b   1.000
_cell.length_c   1.000
_cell.angle_alpha   90.00
_cell.angle_beta   90.00
_cell.angle_gamma   90.00
#
_symmetry.space_group_name_H-M   'P 1'
#
loop_
_entity.id
_entity.type
_entity.pdbx_description
1 polymer ?
#
loop_
_entity_poly.entity_id
_entity_poly.type
_entity_poly.pdbx_seq_one_letter_code
_entity_poly.pdbx_strand_id
1 'polypeptide(L)'
;MNPAVRKMAESVDWWIIPVLNVDGFVYSHEKDRMWRKSRKPSSPNCFGTDLNRNFDFQWGRKYFIILISTAFTFITNIIKESGDIYDPCSIVYPGPYAESEPEIEQLVKFINKKIPNNTIKIYIALHSAAQVILSPWSHTEDLPENYNEMMFVAKAFVQALFRRNGTEYTFGTSANTLGKFCGGSKDWAYAVKGIPIAFTIELPDKGEFGFELPQQMILPVSKELIDGFVGMIKAVKQIGHI
;
A
#
# COMPACT_ATOMS: atom_id res chain seq x y z
N MET A 1 5.04 -29.27 -4.72
CA MET A 1 5.21 -27.80 -4.78
C MET A 1 4.77 -27.32 -6.16
N ASN A 2 3.96 -26.25 -6.27
CA ASN A 2 3.51 -25.73 -7.57
C ASN A 2 4.73 -25.23 -8.38
N PRO A 3 5.01 -25.77 -9.59
CA PRO A 3 6.18 -25.37 -10.38
C PRO A 3 6.22 -23.88 -10.72
N ALA A 4 5.07 -23.24 -10.90
CA ALA A 4 4.99 -21.82 -11.20
C ALA A 4 5.41 -20.96 -9.99
N VAL A 5 4.99 -21.36 -8.78
CA VAL A 5 5.40 -20.69 -7.53
C VAL A 5 6.89 -20.85 -7.31
N ARG A 6 7.44 -22.06 -7.53
CA ARG A 6 8.88 -22.29 -7.45
C ARG A 6 9.65 -21.41 -8.42
N LYS A 7 9.24 -21.39 -9.71
CA LYS A 7 9.88 -20.58 -10.75
C LYS A 7 9.80 -19.09 -10.45
N MET A 8 8.70 -18.62 -9.86
CA MET A 8 8.55 -17.24 -9.42
C MET A 8 9.56 -16.92 -8.31
N ALA A 9 9.58 -17.73 -7.25
CA ALA A 9 10.46 -17.56 -6.10
C ALA A 9 11.95 -17.59 -6.46
N GLU A 10 12.36 -18.48 -7.37
CA GLU A 10 13.75 -18.63 -7.80
C GLU A 10 14.21 -17.58 -8.83
N SER A 11 13.32 -16.70 -9.30
CA SER A 11 13.64 -15.77 -10.40
C SER A 11 13.91 -14.33 -10.01
N VAL A 12 13.67 -13.97 -8.76
CA VAL A 12 13.93 -12.64 -8.20
C VAL A 12 14.30 -12.78 -6.74
N ASP A 13 15.04 -11.82 -6.21
CA ASP A 13 15.26 -11.71 -4.78
C ASP A 13 14.05 -11.05 -4.10
N TRP A 14 13.62 -11.60 -2.96
CA TRP A 14 12.47 -11.13 -2.21
C TRP A 14 12.91 -10.44 -0.91
N TRP A 15 12.57 -9.16 -0.77
CA TRP A 15 12.66 -8.44 0.50
C TRP A 15 11.25 -8.35 1.10
N ILE A 16 10.99 -9.11 2.15
CA ILE A 16 9.67 -9.19 2.79
C ILE A 16 9.75 -8.59 4.19
N ILE A 17 8.97 -7.54 4.43
CA ILE A 17 8.81 -6.91 5.74
C ILE A 17 7.41 -7.25 6.24
N PRO A 18 7.26 -8.26 7.12
CA PRO A 18 5.93 -8.76 7.50
C PRO A 18 5.15 -7.75 8.34
N VAL A 19 5.82 -6.99 9.20
CA VAL A 19 5.22 -5.96 10.04
C VAL A 19 6.15 -4.75 10.07
N LEU A 20 5.76 -3.66 9.39
CA LEU A 20 6.51 -2.40 9.42
C LEU A 20 6.19 -1.58 10.69
N ASN A 21 4.90 -1.51 11.04
CA ASN A 21 4.41 -0.79 12.22
C ASN A 21 4.27 -1.74 13.42
N VAL A 22 5.39 -2.12 14.03
CA VAL A 22 5.40 -3.11 15.12
C VAL A 22 4.65 -2.61 16.35
N ASP A 23 4.87 -1.35 16.75
CA ASP A 23 4.21 -0.79 17.93
C ASP A 23 2.71 -0.65 17.74
N GLY A 24 2.28 -0.18 16.56
CA GLY A 24 0.85 -0.12 16.22
C GLY A 24 0.19 -1.49 16.17
N PHE A 25 0.91 -2.51 15.66
CA PHE A 25 0.44 -3.90 15.67
C PHE A 25 0.22 -4.41 17.09
N VAL A 26 1.21 -4.29 17.98
CA VAL A 26 1.05 -4.68 19.41
C VAL A 26 -0.10 -3.92 20.07
N TYR A 27 -0.21 -2.62 19.83
CA TYR A 27 -1.27 -1.79 20.39
C TYR A 27 -2.68 -2.26 19.95
N SER A 28 -2.82 -2.77 18.72
CA SER A 28 -4.07 -3.34 18.23
C SER A 28 -4.47 -4.65 18.90
N HIS A 29 -3.51 -5.38 19.48
CA HIS A 29 -3.79 -6.59 20.25
C HIS A 29 -4.10 -6.30 21.72
N GLU A 30 -3.54 -5.22 22.27
CA GLU A 30 -3.57 -4.97 23.71
C GLU A 30 -4.52 -3.86 24.15
N LYS A 31 -4.81 -2.87 23.29
CA LYS A 31 -5.47 -1.62 23.69
C LYS A 31 -6.60 -1.19 22.75
N ASP A 32 -6.31 -1.05 21.47
CA ASP A 32 -7.28 -0.53 20.49
C ASP A 32 -7.15 -1.27 19.17
N ARG A 33 -8.06 -2.21 18.94
CA ARG A 33 -8.12 -3.06 17.76
C ARG A 33 -8.10 -2.30 16.43
N MET A 34 -8.59 -1.05 16.42
CA MET A 34 -8.72 -0.23 15.22
C MET A 34 -7.60 0.80 15.06
N TRP A 35 -6.57 0.75 15.92
CA TRP A 35 -5.41 1.61 15.80
C TRP A 35 -4.64 1.37 14.50
N ARG A 36 -4.26 2.45 13.81
CA ARG A 36 -3.55 2.37 12.51
C ARG A 36 -2.23 3.14 12.43
N LYS A 37 -2.03 4.15 13.27
CA LYS A 37 -0.85 5.04 13.22
C LYS A 37 0.36 4.37 13.89
N SER A 38 1.53 4.99 13.82
CA SER A 38 2.66 4.65 14.72
C SER A 38 2.29 4.93 16.19
N ARG A 39 3.22 4.72 17.12
CA ARG A 39 3.01 4.97 18.56
C ARG A 39 3.89 6.07 19.14
N LYS A 40 4.73 6.72 18.34
CA LYS A 40 5.50 7.90 18.73
C LYS A 40 4.55 9.03 19.16
N PRO A 41 4.72 9.66 20.34
CA PRO A 41 3.89 10.80 20.73
C PRO A 41 3.96 11.93 19.69
N SER A 42 2.80 12.43 19.25
CA SER A 42 2.69 13.50 18.25
C SER A 42 2.32 14.85 18.89
N SER A 43 1.66 14.82 20.05
CA SER A 43 1.40 15.98 20.92
C SER A 43 1.22 15.49 22.38
N PRO A 44 1.02 16.37 23.37
CA PRO A 44 0.78 15.95 24.77
C PRO A 44 -0.38 14.96 24.94
N ASN A 45 -1.41 15.02 24.09
CA ASN A 45 -2.62 14.20 24.20
C ASN A 45 -2.81 13.23 23.03
N CYS A 46 -1.95 13.27 22.01
CA CYS A 46 -2.14 12.51 20.78
C CYS A 46 -0.87 11.77 20.40
N PHE A 47 -1.08 10.59 19.82
CA PHE A 47 -0.03 9.65 19.50
C PHE A 47 -0.12 9.24 18.04
N GLY A 48 1.03 9.01 17.46
CA GLY A 48 1.19 8.38 16.17
C GLY A 48 1.04 9.31 14.99
N THR A 49 1.75 8.91 13.94
CA THR A 49 1.71 9.46 12.59
C THR A 49 1.16 8.38 11.65
N ASP A 50 0.40 8.78 10.63
CA ASP A 50 0.06 7.90 9.52
C ASP A 50 1.30 7.64 8.68
N LEU A 51 1.85 6.44 8.83
CA LEU A 51 3.05 6.01 8.14
C LEU A 51 2.92 6.09 6.61
N ASN A 52 1.72 5.92 6.04
CA ASN A 52 1.46 6.04 4.60
C ASN A 52 1.09 7.49 4.18
N ARG A 53 1.44 8.47 5.01
CA ARG A 53 1.45 9.91 4.71
C ARG A 53 2.80 10.56 5.04
N ASN A 54 3.78 9.78 5.50
CA ASN A 54 5.03 10.26 6.05
C ASN A 54 6.23 10.08 5.10
N PHE A 55 6.07 9.55 3.89
CA PHE A 55 7.19 9.43 2.94
C PHE A 55 7.51 10.78 2.27
N ASP A 56 8.78 11.02 1.93
CA ASP A 56 9.23 12.27 1.29
C ASP A 56 8.90 12.32 -0.22
N PHE A 57 7.61 12.33 -0.54
CA PHE A 57 7.13 12.64 -1.88
C PHE A 57 5.80 13.38 -1.81
N GLN A 58 5.80 14.63 -2.27
CA GLN A 58 4.67 15.55 -2.17
C GLN A 58 4.19 15.76 -0.72
N TRP A 59 5.04 15.43 0.27
CA TRP A 59 4.71 15.48 1.68
C TRP A 59 4.28 16.89 2.10
N GLY A 60 3.32 16.98 3.01
CA GLY A 60 2.88 18.27 3.54
C GLY A 60 2.16 19.18 2.52
N ARG A 61 1.80 18.67 1.33
CA ARG A 61 0.91 19.42 0.44
C ARG A 61 -0.53 19.33 0.94
N LYS A 62 -1.21 20.48 1.02
CA LYS A 62 -2.66 20.52 1.24
C LYS A 62 -3.35 19.98 -0.01
N TYR A 63 -4.09 18.89 0.16
CA TYR A 63 -5.03 18.38 -0.83
C TYR A 63 -6.41 18.32 -0.19
N PHE A 64 -7.44 18.67 -0.96
CA PHE A 64 -8.79 18.28 -0.58
C PHE A 64 -8.89 16.77 -0.77
N ILE A 65 -9.29 16.06 0.29
CA ILE A 65 -9.57 14.64 0.18
C ILE A 65 -10.85 14.50 -0.65
N ILE A 66 -10.67 14.28 -1.95
CA ILE A 66 -11.75 13.93 -2.88
C ILE A 66 -11.74 12.41 -2.97
N LEU A 67 -12.62 11.77 -2.20
CA LEU A 67 -12.84 10.33 -2.29
C LEU A 67 -13.89 10.09 -3.38
N ILE A 68 -13.52 9.31 -4.40
CA ILE A 68 -14.36 9.06 -5.58
C ILE A 68 -15.17 7.76 -5.42
N SER A 69 -14.84 6.92 -4.43
CA SER A 69 -15.46 5.62 -4.22
C SER A 69 -16.41 5.59 -3.02
N THR A 70 -17.65 5.13 -3.28
CA THR A 70 -18.67 4.85 -2.26
C THR A 70 -18.38 3.61 -1.42
N ALA A 71 -17.45 2.74 -1.86
CA ALA A 71 -17.00 1.56 -1.10
C ALA A 71 -16.30 1.94 0.21
N PHE A 72 -15.91 3.20 0.36
CA PHE A 72 -15.26 3.74 1.55
C PHE A 72 -16.13 4.76 2.29
N THR A 73 -17.45 4.60 2.29
CA THR A 73 -18.34 5.44 3.12
C THR A 73 -17.86 5.48 4.58
N PHE A 74 -17.30 4.38 5.11
CA PHE A 74 -16.64 4.35 6.42
C PHE A 74 -15.44 5.31 6.55
N ILE A 75 -14.48 5.27 5.60
CA ILE A 75 -13.34 6.21 5.60
C ILE A 75 -13.80 7.66 5.34
N THR A 76 -14.86 7.88 4.56
CA THR A 76 -15.38 9.25 4.33
C THR A 76 -15.86 9.92 5.61
N ASN A 77 -16.48 9.16 6.53
CA ASN A 77 -16.90 9.68 7.83
C ASN A 77 -15.69 9.97 8.72
N ILE A 78 -14.72 9.04 8.77
CA ILE A 78 -13.50 9.23 9.58
C ILE A 78 -12.69 10.45 9.10
N ILE A 79 -12.60 10.66 7.78
CA ILE A 79 -11.86 11.78 7.19
C ILE A 79 -12.61 13.11 7.35
N LYS A 80 -13.94 13.11 7.20
CA LYS A 80 -14.76 14.31 7.49
C LYS A 80 -14.66 14.72 8.96
N GLU A 81 -14.53 13.77 9.88
CA GLU A 81 -14.35 14.04 11.31
C GLU A 81 -12.94 14.52 11.67
N SER A 82 -11.91 14.25 10.84
CA SER A 82 -10.52 14.55 11.21
C SER A 82 -10.07 16.00 11.00
N GLY A 83 -10.92 16.87 10.45
CA GLY A 83 -10.63 18.31 10.36
C GLY A 83 -9.33 18.64 9.61
N ASP A 84 -8.42 19.38 10.27
CA ASP A 84 -7.10 19.69 9.72
C ASP A 84 -6.23 18.42 9.69
N ILE A 85 -5.76 18.01 8.50
CA ILE A 85 -4.87 16.85 8.36
C ILE A 85 -3.54 17.03 9.14
N TYR A 86 -3.17 18.26 9.50
CA TYR A 86 -2.00 18.56 10.34
C TYR A 86 -2.29 18.53 11.84
N ASP A 87 -3.54 18.28 12.26
CA ASP A 87 -3.83 17.99 13.65
C ASP A 87 -3.12 16.69 14.07
N PRO A 88 -2.22 16.71 15.07
CA PRO A 88 -1.56 15.49 15.59
C PRO A 88 -2.51 14.38 16.02
N CYS A 89 -3.77 14.72 16.32
CA CYS A 89 -4.84 13.80 16.69
C CYS A 89 -5.55 13.19 15.48
N SER A 90 -5.40 13.77 14.29
CA SER A 90 -5.95 13.24 13.05
C SER A 90 -5.43 11.83 12.78
N ILE A 91 -6.33 10.96 12.31
CA ILE A 91 -5.97 9.60 11.90
C ILE A 91 -5.06 9.60 10.67
N VAL A 92 -5.09 10.67 9.85
CA VAL A 92 -4.27 10.86 8.63
C VAL A 92 -3.10 11.83 8.86
N TYR A 93 -2.76 12.11 10.13
CA TYR A 93 -1.66 13.02 10.48
C TYR A 93 -0.35 12.60 9.78
N PRO A 94 0.26 13.45 8.92
CA PRO A 94 1.42 13.06 8.12
C PRO A 94 2.74 13.14 8.89
N GLY A 95 2.72 13.52 10.17
CA GLY A 95 3.91 13.77 10.98
C GLY A 95 4.33 15.23 10.98
N PRO A 96 5.32 15.61 11.80
CA PRO A 96 5.87 16.98 11.84
C PRO A 96 6.76 17.33 10.65
N TYR A 97 7.36 16.33 9.99
CA TYR A 97 8.16 16.45 8.77
C TYR A 97 8.17 15.11 8.03
N ALA A 98 8.59 15.08 6.76
CA ALA A 98 8.72 13.84 6.00
C ALA A 98 9.74 12.90 6.66
N GLU A 99 9.42 11.61 6.71
CA GLU A 99 10.23 10.55 7.28
C GLU A 99 10.54 10.76 8.77
N SER A 100 9.64 11.43 9.49
CA SER A 100 9.77 11.68 10.93
C SER A 100 9.61 10.44 11.81
N GLU A 101 8.98 9.39 11.29
CA GLU A 101 8.75 8.15 12.02
C GLU A 101 9.93 7.20 11.86
N PRO A 102 10.48 6.66 12.95
CA PRO A 102 11.66 5.79 12.89
C PRO A 102 11.44 4.53 12.03
N GLU A 103 10.20 4.06 11.88
CA GLU A 103 9.84 2.96 10.99
C GLU A 103 10.03 3.34 9.52
N ILE A 104 9.61 4.56 9.12
CA ILE A 104 9.77 5.07 7.76
C ILE A 104 11.23 5.43 7.51
N GLU A 105 11.86 6.17 8.42
CA GLU A 105 13.27 6.55 8.31
C GLU A 105 14.16 5.31 8.10
N GLN A 106 13.96 4.25 8.89
CA GLN A 106 14.75 3.03 8.78
C GLN A 106 14.47 2.27 7.49
N LEU A 107 13.21 2.17 7.04
CA LEU A 107 12.85 1.55 5.78
C LEU A 107 13.53 2.27 4.60
N VAL A 108 13.38 3.59 4.54
CA VAL A 108 13.98 4.43 3.49
C VAL A 108 15.50 4.33 3.52
N LYS A 109 16.11 4.41 4.70
CA LYS A 109 17.56 4.26 4.88
C LYS A 109 18.05 2.87 4.45
N PHE A 110 17.31 1.81 4.77
CA PHE A 110 17.63 0.45 4.35
C PHE A 110 17.59 0.33 2.82
N ILE A 111 16.49 0.73 2.18
CA ILE A 111 16.34 0.69 0.73
C ILE A 111 17.45 1.50 0.05
N ASN A 112 17.73 2.71 0.54
CA ASN A 112 18.72 3.61 -0.06
C ASN A 112 20.16 3.17 0.14
N LYS A 113 20.50 2.57 1.28
CA LYS A 113 21.90 2.27 1.64
C LYS A 113 22.30 0.82 1.43
N LYS A 114 21.34 -0.12 1.42
CA LYS A 114 21.61 -1.56 1.40
C LYS A 114 21.17 -2.25 0.13
N ILE A 115 20.25 -1.66 -0.63
CA ILE A 115 19.83 -2.21 -1.92
C ILE A 115 20.47 -1.38 -3.04
N PRO A 116 21.19 -2.01 -3.99
CA PRO A 116 21.77 -1.28 -5.10
C PRO A 116 20.70 -0.53 -5.90
N ASN A 117 21.06 0.65 -6.42
CA ASN A 117 20.13 1.43 -7.24
C ASN A 117 19.69 0.63 -8.48
N ASN A 118 18.45 0.84 -8.91
CA ASN A 118 17.84 0.22 -10.10
C ASN A 118 17.70 -1.32 -10.07
N THR A 119 17.96 -2.00 -8.94
CA THR A 119 17.73 -3.45 -8.83
C THR A 119 16.35 -3.82 -8.34
N ILE A 120 15.69 -2.94 -7.57
CA ILE A 120 14.28 -3.15 -7.21
C ILE A 120 13.43 -2.84 -8.43
N LYS A 121 12.77 -3.86 -8.97
CA LYS A 121 11.87 -3.74 -10.13
C LYS A 121 10.40 -3.65 -9.76
N ILE A 122 10.06 -4.15 -8.58
CA ILE A 122 8.69 -4.21 -8.09
C ILE A 122 8.67 -3.77 -6.63
N TYR A 123 7.79 -2.82 -6.30
CA TYR A 123 7.48 -2.38 -4.94
C TYR A 123 6.00 -2.64 -4.67
N ILE A 124 5.70 -3.30 -3.55
CA ILE A 124 4.33 -3.61 -3.15
C ILE A 124 4.14 -3.21 -1.69
N ALA A 125 3.27 -2.23 -1.46
CA ALA A 125 2.71 -1.95 -0.14
C ALA A 125 1.41 -2.75 0.03
N LEU A 126 1.39 -3.70 0.95
CA LEU A 126 0.21 -4.54 1.21
C LEU A 126 -0.66 -3.89 2.29
N HIS A 127 -1.93 -3.66 1.97
CA HIS A 127 -2.94 -3.03 2.83
C HIS A 127 -4.24 -3.84 2.80
N SER A 128 -5.21 -3.44 3.62
CA SER A 128 -6.61 -3.85 3.50
C SER A 128 -7.48 -2.66 3.93
N ALA A 129 -8.75 -2.56 3.51
CA ALA A 129 -9.51 -3.52 2.70
C ALA A 129 -10.20 -2.79 1.53
N ALA A 130 -10.18 -3.38 0.33
CA ALA A 130 -11.00 -2.93 -0.80
C ALA A 130 -10.99 -3.85 -2.03
N GLN A 131 -10.13 -4.87 -2.08
CA GLN A 131 -9.91 -5.71 -3.26
C GLN A 131 -9.52 -4.87 -4.50
N VAL A 132 -8.49 -4.04 -4.36
CA VAL A 132 -8.01 -3.16 -5.44
C VAL A 132 -6.49 -3.10 -5.52
N ILE A 133 -5.96 -3.03 -6.74
CA ILE A 133 -4.54 -2.75 -7.00
C ILE A 133 -4.40 -1.30 -7.45
N LEU A 134 -3.62 -0.53 -6.71
CA LEU A 134 -3.48 0.90 -6.91
C LEU A 134 -2.05 1.21 -7.37
N SER A 135 -1.93 1.78 -8.56
CA SER A 135 -0.70 2.38 -9.08
C SER A 135 -0.57 3.85 -8.64
N PRO A 136 0.61 4.48 -8.78
CA PRO A 136 0.72 5.93 -8.76
C PRO A 136 -0.19 6.57 -9.82
N TRP A 137 -0.60 7.82 -9.69
CA TRP A 137 -0.32 8.70 -8.57
C TRP A 137 -1.43 8.65 -7.51
N SER A 138 -1.06 8.95 -6.27
CA SER A 138 -1.99 9.28 -5.20
C SER A 138 -2.26 10.79 -5.12
N HIS A 139 -1.30 11.64 -5.48
CA HIS A 139 -1.43 13.09 -5.26
C HIS A 139 -2.14 13.85 -6.41
N THR A 140 -2.21 13.28 -7.60
CA THR A 140 -2.83 13.86 -8.80
C THR A 140 -3.64 12.81 -9.55
N GLU A 141 -4.65 13.26 -10.32
CA GLU A 141 -5.41 12.42 -11.24
C GLU A 141 -4.65 12.13 -12.55
N ASP A 142 -3.55 12.84 -12.81
CA ASP A 142 -2.68 12.54 -13.94
C ASP A 142 -2.16 11.10 -13.87
N LEU A 143 -1.89 10.53 -15.04
CA LEU A 143 -1.35 9.19 -15.13
C LEU A 143 0.19 9.23 -15.06
N PRO A 144 0.84 8.26 -14.39
CA PRO A 144 2.29 8.10 -14.45
C PRO A 144 2.74 7.71 -15.87
N GLU A 145 3.99 7.98 -16.21
CA GLU A 145 4.52 7.79 -17.57
C GLU A 145 4.36 6.34 -18.08
N ASN A 146 4.68 5.36 -17.24
CA ASN A 146 4.56 3.94 -17.56
C ASN A 146 3.23 3.32 -17.05
N TYR A 147 2.16 4.11 -16.94
CA TYR A 147 0.84 3.64 -16.48
C TYR A 147 0.37 2.37 -17.20
N ASN A 148 0.52 2.32 -18.54
CA ASN A 148 0.07 1.18 -19.34
C ASN A 148 0.80 -0.12 -18.98
N GLU A 149 2.09 -0.05 -18.65
CA GLU A 149 2.85 -1.22 -18.18
C GLU A 149 2.33 -1.70 -16.82
N MET A 150 2.10 -0.78 -15.89
CA MET A 150 1.53 -1.11 -14.59
C MET A 150 0.12 -1.71 -14.73
N MET A 151 -0.72 -1.19 -15.62
CA MET A 151 -2.06 -1.77 -15.85
C MET A 151 -1.98 -3.16 -16.48
N PHE A 152 -1.02 -3.40 -17.38
CA PHE A 152 -0.77 -4.73 -17.92
C PHE A 152 -0.38 -5.73 -16.82
N VAL A 153 0.50 -5.32 -15.91
CA VAL A 153 0.95 -6.14 -14.78
C VAL A 153 -0.18 -6.37 -13.75
N ALA A 154 -0.93 -5.33 -13.40
CA ALA A 154 -2.08 -5.43 -12.49
C ALA A 154 -3.16 -6.36 -13.06
N LYS A 155 -3.45 -6.26 -14.37
CA LYS A 155 -4.37 -7.17 -15.04
C LYS A 155 -3.93 -8.63 -14.94
N ALA A 156 -2.64 -8.90 -15.14
CA ALA A 156 -2.11 -10.26 -15.02
C ALA A 156 -2.21 -10.80 -13.58
N PHE A 157 -1.99 -9.95 -12.57
CA PHE A 157 -2.22 -10.31 -11.17
C PHE A 157 -3.68 -10.68 -10.92
N VAL A 158 -4.64 -9.82 -11.27
CA VAL A 158 -6.07 -10.08 -10.96
C VAL A 158 -6.59 -11.31 -11.69
N GLN A 159 -6.16 -11.52 -12.93
CA GLN A 159 -6.57 -12.70 -13.71
C GLN A 159 -6.04 -14.00 -13.15
N ALA A 160 -4.82 -13.99 -12.58
CA ALA A 160 -4.24 -15.18 -11.97
C ALA A 160 -4.88 -15.47 -10.60
N LEU A 161 -5.07 -14.41 -9.79
CA LEU A 161 -5.74 -14.48 -8.49
C LEU A 161 -7.18 -15.00 -8.62
N PHE A 162 -7.96 -14.45 -9.56
CA PHE A 162 -9.38 -14.78 -9.76
C PHE A 162 -9.61 -16.28 -9.99
N ARG A 163 -8.68 -16.98 -10.64
CA ARG A 163 -8.82 -18.42 -10.93
C ARG A 163 -8.88 -19.29 -9.68
N ARG A 164 -8.39 -18.80 -8.54
CA ARG A 164 -8.30 -19.59 -7.32
C ARG A 164 -9.65 -19.76 -6.67
N ASN A 165 -10.32 -18.66 -6.34
CA ASN A 165 -11.59 -18.66 -5.62
C ASN A 165 -12.67 -17.73 -6.22
N GLY A 166 -12.41 -17.11 -7.39
CA GLY A 166 -13.36 -16.18 -8.03
C GLY A 166 -13.38 -14.77 -7.43
N THR A 167 -12.43 -14.42 -6.55
CA THR A 167 -12.38 -13.10 -5.92
C THR A 167 -12.06 -12.02 -6.95
N GLU A 168 -12.97 -11.06 -7.09
CA GLU A 168 -12.84 -9.97 -8.06
C GLU A 168 -12.09 -8.78 -7.48
N TYR A 169 -10.98 -8.43 -8.13
CA TYR A 169 -10.21 -7.22 -7.86
C TYR A 169 -10.35 -6.22 -9.00
N THR A 170 -10.43 -4.94 -8.66
CA THR A 170 -10.27 -3.84 -9.61
C THR A 170 -8.84 -3.29 -9.57
N PHE A 171 -8.49 -2.43 -10.51
CA PHE A 171 -7.16 -1.79 -10.53
C PHE A 171 -7.19 -0.44 -11.26
N GLY A 172 -6.30 0.47 -10.88
CA GLY A 172 -6.23 1.83 -11.42
C GLY A 172 -5.17 2.69 -10.73
N THR A 173 -5.19 4.00 -10.94
CA THR A 173 -4.37 4.92 -10.14
C THR A 173 -5.04 5.20 -8.81
N SER A 174 -4.24 5.44 -7.77
CA SER A 174 -4.76 5.65 -6.41
C SER A 174 -5.72 6.84 -6.34
N ALA A 175 -5.35 7.96 -6.96
CA ALA A 175 -6.17 9.16 -7.00
C ALA A 175 -7.52 8.96 -7.69
N ASN A 176 -7.54 8.31 -8.86
CA ASN A 176 -8.78 8.11 -9.62
C ASN A 176 -9.66 6.99 -9.05
N THR A 177 -9.07 6.03 -8.33
CA THR A 177 -9.81 4.87 -7.81
C THR A 177 -10.31 5.04 -6.38
N LEU A 178 -9.47 5.54 -5.46
CA LEU A 178 -9.83 5.71 -4.05
C LEU A 178 -9.89 7.18 -3.63
N GLY A 179 -9.03 8.03 -4.18
CA GLY A 179 -8.99 9.45 -3.89
C GLY A 179 -7.58 9.96 -3.63
N LYS A 180 -7.46 11.29 -3.56
CA LYS A 180 -6.15 11.96 -3.50
C LYS A 180 -5.53 11.96 -2.11
N PHE A 181 -4.23 11.66 -2.05
CA PHE A 181 -3.39 11.88 -0.87
C PHE A 181 -1.90 12.00 -1.21
N CYS A 182 -1.10 12.53 -0.29
CA CYS A 182 0.36 12.68 -0.45
C CYS A 182 1.16 11.90 0.61
N GLY A 183 2.47 11.80 0.42
CA GLY A 183 3.37 11.13 1.37
C GLY A 183 3.22 9.61 1.42
N GLY A 184 2.66 9.02 0.36
CA GLY A 184 2.45 7.58 0.24
C GLY A 184 3.71 6.83 -0.19
N SER A 185 3.89 5.64 0.37
CA SER A 185 5.08 4.80 0.13
C SER A 185 5.27 4.41 -1.34
N LYS A 186 4.16 4.05 -2.01
CA LYS A 186 4.11 3.67 -3.43
C LYS A 186 4.53 4.83 -4.34
N ASP A 187 4.05 6.04 -4.08
CA ASP A 187 4.40 7.21 -4.88
C ASP A 187 5.87 7.58 -4.69
N TRP A 188 6.40 7.48 -3.45
CA TRP A 188 7.83 7.63 -3.17
C TRP A 188 8.68 6.57 -3.88
N ALA A 189 8.28 5.31 -3.83
CA ALA A 189 8.97 4.20 -4.49
C ALA A 189 9.06 4.42 -6.01
N TYR A 190 8.00 4.94 -6.61
CA TYR A 190 7.97 5.26 -8.03
C TYR A 190 8.81 6.52 -8.35
N ALA A 191 8.52 7.65 -7.71
CA ALA A 191 9.10 8.94 -8.09
C ALA A 191 10.54 9.15 -7.61
N VAL A 192 10.85 8.71 -6.39
CA VAL A 192 12.12 9.00 -5.72
C VAL A 192 13.10 7.84 -5.93
N LYS A 193 12.62 6.59 -5.87
CA LYS A 193 13.47 5.41 -6.10
C LYS A 193 13.52 4.94 -7.56
N GLY A 194 12.65 5.44 -8.43
CA GLY A 194 12.61 5.04 -9.84
C GLY A 194 12.21 3.56 -10.03
N ILE A 195 11.43 2.99 -9.10
CA ILE A 195 10.98 1.61 -9.20
C ILE A 195 9.85 1.55 -10.23
N PRO A 196 10.00 0.80 -11.35
CA PRO A 196 9.08 0.91 -12.47
C PRO A 196 7.69 0.36 -12.15
N ILE A 197 7.60 -0.71 -11.36
CA ILE A 197 6.33 -1.33 -11.00
C ILE A 197 6.07 -1.09 -9.51
N ALA A 198 5.27 -0.07 -9.18
CA ALA A 198 4.92 0.26 -7.80
C ALA A 198 3.42 0.12 -7.57
N PHE A 199 3.03 -0.68 -6.58
CA PHE A 199 1.62 -0.87 -6.22
C PHE A 199 1.37 -0.75 -4.73
N THR A 200 0.16 -0.30 -4.41
CA THR A 200 -0.54 -0.65 -3.18
C THR A 200 -1.55 -1.73 -3.53
N ILE A 201 -1.59 -2.83 -2.78
CA ILE A 201 -2.62 -3.87 -2.93
C ILE A 201 -3.50 -3.81 -1.68
N GLU A 202 -4.76 -3.47 -1.87
CA GLU A 202 -5.79 -3.54 -0.84
C GLU A 202 -6.45 -4.92 -0.89
N LEU A 203 -6.18 -5.73 0.13
CA LEU A 203 -6.72 -7.08 0.30
C LEU A 203 -8.23 -7.07 0.60
N PRO A 204 -8.87 -8.26 0.76
CA PRO A 204 -10.28 -8.33 1.06
C PRO A 204 -10.63 -7.74 2.43
N ASP A 205 -11.89 -7.38 2.63
CA ASP A 205 -12.99 -7.49 1.68
C ASP A 205 -13.40 -6.13 1.06
N LYS A 206 -14.66 -6.00 0.62
CA LYS A 206 -15.24 -4.76 0.08
C LYS A 206 -16.07 -4.00 1.13
N GLY A 207 -15.90 -4.29 2.42
CA GLY A 207 -16.51 -3.58 3.54
C GLY A 207 -17.52 -4.36 4.38
N GLU A 208 -17.75 -5.65 4.14
CA GLU A 208 -18.63 -6.46 5.00
C GLU A 208 -17.98 -6.70 6.37
N PHE A 209 -16.69 -7.03 6.37
CA PHE A 209 -15.84 -7.22 7.55
C PHE A 209 -14.75 -6.15 7.66
N GLY A 210 -14.34 -5.54 6.54
CA GLY A 210 -13.29 -4.52 6.52
C GLY A 210 -11.99 -5.00 7.18
N PHE A 211 -11.60 -4.35 8.28
CA PHE A 211 -10.36 -4.66 9.02
C PHE A 211 -10.48 -5.88 9.97
N GLU A 212 -11.68 -6.44 10.12
CA GLU A 212 -11.98 -7.59 10.97
C GLU A 212 -12.34 -8.83 10.14
N LEU A 213 -11.65 -9.01 9.00
CA LEU A 213 -11.82 -10.17 8.14
C LEU A 213 -11.67 -11.49 8.93
N PRO A 214 -12.60 -12.45 8.82
CA PRO A 214 -12.58 -13.64 9.65
C PRO A 214 -11.31 -14.47 9.48
N GLN A 215 -10.82 -15.06 10.58
CA GLN A 215 -9.57 -15.83 10.61
C GLN A 215 -9.53 -16.96 9.55
N GLN A 216 -10.67 -17.59 9.26
CA GLN A 216 -10.77 -18.63 8.23
C GLN A 216 -10.41 -18.15 6.82
N MET A 217 -10.44 -16.83 6.57
CA MET A 217 -10.09 -16.22 5.28
C MET A 217 -8.58 -16.04 5.09
N ILE A 218 -7.76 -16.15 6.14
CA ILE A 218 -6.30 -15.95 6.04
C ILE A 218 -5.69 -16.86 4.98
N LEU A 219 -5.96 -18.17 5.03
CA LEU A 219 -5.38 -19.13 4.08
C LEU A 219 -5.96 -19.02 2.66
N PRO A 220 -7.29 -18.87 2.46
CA PRO A 220 -7.87 -18.56 1.14
C PRO A 220 -7.23 -17.34 0.48
N VAL A 221 -7.18 -16.20 1.18
CA VAL A 221 -6.62 -14.94 0.66
C VAL A 221 -5.13 -15.07 0.38
N SER A 222 -4.37 -15.74 1.25
CA SER A 222 -2.94 -15.96 1.04
C SER A 222 -2.64 -16.79 -0.22
N LYS A 223 -3.46 -17.80 -0.51
CA LYS A 223 -3.30 -18.65 -1.71
C LYS A 223 -3.60 -17.87 -2.99
N GLU A 224 -4.67 -17.09 -2.98
CA GLU A 224 -5.05 -16.16 -4.03
C GLU A 224 -3.94 -15.13 -4.33
N LEU A 225 -3.37 -14.53 -3.28
CA LEU A 225 -2.30 -13.55 -3.37
C LEU A 225 -1.03 -14.14 -4.03
N ILE A 226 -0.66 -15.37 -3.66
CA ILE A 226 0.46 -16.10 -4.28
C ILE A 226 0.19 -16.34 -5.77
N ASP A 227 -1.03 -16.79 -6.13
CA ASP A 227 -1.41 -17.01 -7.53
C ASP A 227 -1.37 -15.68 -8.31
N GLY A 228 -1.80 -14.57 -7.71
CA GLY A 228 -1.65 -13.22 -8.24
C GLY A 228 -0.19 -12.83 -8.50
N PHE A 229 0.72 -13.04 -7.55
CA PHE A 229 2.15 -12.75 -7.74
C PHE A 229 2.78 -13.57 -8.86
N VAL A 230 2.36 -14.81 -9.06
CA VAL A 230 2.80 -15.61 -10.22
C VAL A 230 2.42 -14.93 -11.54
N GLY A 231 1.19 -14.42 -11.64
CA GLY A 231 0.73 -13.64 -12.79
C GLY A 231 1.53 -12.34 -12.99
N MET A 232 1.74 -11.61 -11.90
CA MET A 232 2.51 -10.36 -11.87
C MET A 232 3.94 -10.56 -12.37
N ILE A 233 4.71 -11.48 -11.77
CA ILE A 233 6.11 -11.74 -12.15
C ILE A 233 6.21 -12.19 -13.61
N LYS A 234 5.25 -12.98 -14.10
CA LYS A 234 5.20 -13.35 -15.52
C LYS A 234 5.04 -12.12 -16.42
N ALA A 235 4.15 -11.20 -16.08
CA ALA A 235 3.93 -9.98 -16.85
C ALA A 235 5.15 -9.05 -16.82
N VAL A 236 5.79 -8.88 -15.65
CA VAL A 236 6.99 -8.04 -15.50
C VAL A 236 8.15 -8.55 -16.37
N LYS A 237 8.30 -9.89 -16.51
CA LYS A 237 9.25 -10.50 -17.46
C LYS A 237 8.93 -10.18 -18.91
N GLN A 238 7.65 -10.20 -19.28
CA GLN A 238 7.20 -9.96 -20.66
C GLN A 238 7.49 -8.53 -21.12
N ILE A 239 7.48 -7.57 -20.21
CA ILE A 239 7.81 -6.17 -20.48
C ILE A 239 9.30 -5.85 -20.24
N GLY A 240 10.12 -6.85 -19.92
CA GLY A 240 11.59 -6.72 -19.91
C GLY A 240 12.22 -6.06 -18.68
N HIS A 241 11.50 -5.95 -17.56
CA HIS A 241 12.04 -5.38 -16.32
C HIS A 241 12.89 -6.36 -15.50
N ILE A 242 12.63 -7.67 -15.61
CA ILE A 242 13.35 -8.78 -14.95
C ILE A 242 13.53 -9.97 -15.89
#